data_AF-A0A0U1HXD7-F1
#
_entry.id   AF-A0A0U1HXD7-F1
#
_cell.length_a   1.000
_cell.length_b   1.000
_cell.length_c   1.000
_cell.angle_alpha   90.00
_cell.angle_beta   90.00
_cell.angle_gamma   90.00
#
_symmetry.space_group_name_H-M   'P 1'
#
loop_
_entity.id
_entity.type
_entity.pdbx_description
1 polymer ?
#
loop_
_entity_poly.entity_id
_entity_poly.type
_entity_poly.pdbx_seq_one_letter_code
_entity_poly.pdbx_strand_id
1 'polypeptide(L)'
;MKVFGGACFNFSLKSIPGKIITVCEYVQEIEISLNKIHNVANIEVDYLEEDSYEDIELDYIRGDMNHGYGAYPQVPCLNVKFDIYLPYRVQSEILNESDSTLLTKSENFRVYIFETFYGMASYVEVLNCQEGSSGSYAVRVIRDFLDSEFKKIDTFLFFDFLGPSPFHADFKLISGNDIENKITMERIKIKGYDELLFNYNPNCFASDEDALSHIFEELNTELSYFYVLVSAKVRLMYRWEDIENDLNNIFLLEENKNSVSVFFRRKKVINAILKKIWIFKSEVISSSGSEKINYDSIYKRGGDVFFLQEFVDEEIESKYTYPVSDTKELVDFFESKNSKSIELFVTFITAVVGGIIGSVVTVLIS
;
A
#
# COMPACT_ATOMS: atom_id res chain seq x y z
N MET A 1 -0.98 2.80 32.01
CA MET A 1 -1.08 3.53 30.73
C MET A 1 -0.31 2.74 29.70
N LYS A 2 -0.91 2.51 28.54
CA LYS A 2 -0.25 1.95 27.36
C LYS A 2 -0.20 3.01 26.26
N VAL A 3 0.83 2.95 25.42
CA VAL A 3 1.00 3.85 24.27
C VAL A 3 1.32 2.98 23.06
N PHE A 4 0.63 3.21 21.95
CA PHE A 4 0.87 2.47 20.71
C PHE A 4 0.60 3.33 19.47
N GLY A 5 1.15 2.92 18.34
CA GLY A 5 0.89 3.52 17.02
C GLY A 5 0.30 2.50 16.07
N GLY A 6 -0.57 2.94 15.16
CA GLY A 6 -1.11 2.13 14.07
C GLY A 6 -0.19 2.15 12.84
N ALA A 7 -0.11 1.03 12.14
CA ALA A 7 0.68 0.83 10.94
C ALA A 7 0.05 -0.21 10.00
N CYS A 8 0.67 -0.41 8.84
CA CYS A 8 0.32 -1.48 7.91
C CYS A 8 1.60 -2.17 7.45
N PHE A 9 1.98 -3.23 8.15
CA PHE A 9 3.20 -4.01 7.90
C PHE A 9 2.87 -5.37 7.29
N ASN A 10 3.81 -5.91 6.51
CA ASN A 10 3.76 -7.26 5.96
C ASN A 10 5.17 -7.83 5.76
N PHE A 11 5.27 -9.16 5.66
CA PHE A 11 6.47 -9.84 5.19
C PHE A 11 6.25 -10.32 3.74
N SER A 12 6.59 -9.48 2.77
CA SER A 12 6.36 -9.78 1.36
C SER A 12 7.43 -10.70 0.75
N LEU A 13 7.13 -11.33 -0.39
CA LEU A 13 8.03 -12.28 -1.06
C LEU A 13 8.89 -11.62 -2.14
N LYS A 14 10.20 -11.91 -2.12
CA LYS A 14 11.09 -11.66 -3.26
C LYS A 14 10.68 -12.55 -4.42
N SER A 15 10.65 -12.00 -5.63
CA SER A 15 10.31 -12.77 -6.82
C SER A 15 11.41 -13.80 -7.14
N ILE A 16 11.02 -15.07 -7.21
CA ILE A 16 11.88 -16.20 -7.56
C ILE A 16 11.13 -17.04 -8.59
N PRO A 17 11.43 -16.90 -9.90
CA PRO A 17 10.73 -17.61 -10.97
C PRO A 17 10.82 -19.14 -10.86
N GLY A 18 9.72 -19.81 -11.20
CA GLY A 18 9.45 -21.23 -11.04
C GLY A 18 9.28 -21.74 -9.61
N LYS A 19 9.34 -20.89 -8.57
CA LYS A 19 9.36 -21.36 -7.18
C LYS A 19 7.96 -21.29 -6.56
N ILE A 20 7.53 -22.42 -6.03
CA ILE A 20 6.31 -22.55 -5.23
C ILE A 20 6.75 -22.94 -3.82
N ILE A 21 6.13 -22.31 -2.83
CA ILE A 21 6.25 -22.68 -1.41
C ILE A 21 4.84 -22.92 -0.83
N THR A 22 4.73 -23.49 0.34
CA THR A 22 3.45 -23.56 1.06
C THR A 22 3.28 -22.40 2.05
N VAL A 23 2.05 -22.16 2.52
CA VAL A 23 1.77 -21.25 3.66
C VAL A 23 2.62 -21.62 4.87
N CYS A 24 2.75 -22.91 5.19
CA CYS A 24 3.58 -23.37 6.30
C CYS A 24 5.07 -22.98 6.13
N GLU A 25 5.62 -23.15 4.93
CA GLU A 25 7.00 -22.76 4.62
C GLU A 25 7.18 -21.23 4.70
N TYR A 26 6.18 -20.45 4.27
CA TYR A 26 6.17 -18.99 4.42
C TYR A 26 6.19 -18.56 5.88
N VAL A 27 5.29 -19.11 6.71
CA VAL A 27 5.20 -18.80 8.15
C VAL A 27 6.48 -19.19 8.88
N GLN A 28 7.03 -20.37 8.60
CA GLN A 28 8.31 -20.81 9.16
C GLN A 28 9.46 -19.86 8.77
N GLU A 29 9.48 -19.36 7.54
CA GLU A 29 10.50 -18.41 7.12
C GLU A 29 10.37 -17.06 7.83
N ILE A 30 9.15 -16.61 8.18
CA ILE A 30 8.94 -15.42 9.02
C ILE A 30 9.60 -15.64 10.39
N GLU A 31 9.30 -16.75 11.05
CA GLU A 31 9.89 -17.08 12.36
C GLU A 31 11.41 -17.19 12.28
N ILE A 32 11.94 -17.91 11.28
CA ILE A 32 13.38 -18.08 11.08
C ILE A 32 14.05 -16.73 10.83
N SER A 33 13.46 -15.87 10.01
CA SER A 33 14.02 -14.56 9.66
C SER A 33 14.00 -13.62 10.86
N LEU A 34 12.90 -13.57 11.62
CA LEU A 34 12.82 -12.79 12.86
C LEU A 34 13.84 -13.28 13.91
N ASN A 35 14.00 -14.59 14.08
CA ASN A 35 14.99 -15.17 15.00
C ASN A 35 16.45 -14.86 14.62
N LYS A 36 16.73 -14.53 13.35
CA LYS A 36 18.08 -14.10 12.91
C LYS A 36 18.39 -12.66 13.35
N ILE A 37 17.39 -11.86 13.73
CA ILE A 37 17.60 -10.48 14.19
C ILE A 37 17.87 -10.52 15.70
N HIS A 38 19.11 -10.21 16.09
CA HIS A 38 19.58 -10.33 17.49
C HIS A 38 18.74 -9.59 18.54
N ASN A 39 18.03 -8.55 18.13
CA ASN A 39 17.24 -7.69 19.00
C ASN A 39 15.76 -8.08 19.08
N VAL A 40 15.35 -9.12 18.36
CA VAL A 40 13.98 -9.64 18.35
C VAL A 40 13.86 -10.82 19.31
N ALA A 41 12.78 -10.87 20.09
CA ALA A 41 12.47 -11.94 21.02
C ALA A 41 10.96 -12.19 21.11
N ASN A 42 10.56 -13.24 21.83
CA ASN A 42 9.16 -13.57 22.11
C ASN A 42 8.29 -13.64 20.84
N ILE A 43 8.80 -14.29 19.80
CA ILE A 43 8.13 -14.44 18.52
C ILE A 43 6.98 -15.45 18.69
N GLU A 44 5.78 -15.02 18.33
CA GLU A 44 4.56 -15.80 18.28
C GLU A 44 3.95 -15.61 16.89
N VAL A 45 3.67 -16.70 16.17
CA VAL A 45 3.01 -16.67 14.87
C VAL A 45 1.84 -17.65 14.88
N ASP A 46 0.63 -17.13 14.74
CA ASP A 46 -0.60 -17.91 14.69
C ASP A 46 -1.27 -17.74 13.32
N TYR A 47 -1.83 -18.83 12.78
CA TYR A 47 -2.60 -18.84 11.53
C TYR A 47 -3.53 -20.07 11.52
N LEU A 48 -4.43 -20.16 10.54
CA LEU A 48 -5.30 -21.33 10.39
C LEU A 48 -4.49 -22.53 9.87
N GLU A 49 -4.35 -23.58 10.68
CA GLU A 49 -3.63 -24.80 10.29
C GLU A 49 -4.19 -25.45 9.01
N GLU A 50 -5.49 -25.26 8.73
CA GLU A 50 -6.16 -25.77 7.52
C GLU A 50 -5.52 -25.23 6.23
N ASP A 51 -4.94 -24.03 6.28
CA ASP A 51 -4.34 -23.36 5.12
C ASP A 51 -2.87 -23.74 4.92
N SER A 52 -2.27 -24.53 5.81
CA SER A 52 -0.82 -24.85 5.84
C SER A 52 -0.24 -25.37 4.52
N TYR A 53 -1.05 -26.07 3.74
CA TYR A 53 -0.65 -26.74 2.50
C TYR A 53 -1.07 -25.99 1.24
N GLU A 54 -1.64 -24.79 1.37
CA GLU A 54 -1.94 -23.95 0.21
C GLU A 54 -0.64 -23.48 -0.45
N ASP A 55 -0.62 -23.56 -1.78
CA ASP A 55 0.52 -23.17 -2.60
C ASP A 55 0.60 -21.65 -2.75
N ILE A 56 1.80 -21.11 -2.61
CA ILE A 56 2.17 -19.72 -2.81
C ILE A 56 3.21 -19.66 -3.93
N GLU A 57 2.86 -18.98 -5.02
CA GLU A 57 3.75 -18.78 -6.18
C GLU A 57 4.67 -17.57 -5.97
N LEU A 58 5.98 -17.73 -6.18
CA LEU A 58 6.97 -16.64 -6.10
C LEU A 58 7.27 -16.00 -7.47
N ASP A 59 6.55 -16.41 -8.52
CA ASP A 59 6.85 -16.08 -9.92
C ASP A 59 6.43 -14.67 -10.33
N TYR A 60 5.52 -14.07 -9.57
CA TYR A 60 4.96 -12.76 -9.89
C TYR A 60 5.25 -11.76 -8.78
N ILE A 61 5.80 -10.60 -9.17
CA ILE A 61 5.92 -9.41 -8.32
C ILE A 61 4.52 -9.07 -7.81
N ARG A 62 4.21 -9.42 -6.55
CA ARG A 62 2.88 -9.19 -5.97
C ARG A 62 2.82 -8.61 -4.57
N GLY A 63 3.94 -8.42 -3.88
CA GLY A 63 4.00 -7.56 -2.70
C GLY A 63 4.74 -6.29 -3.07
N ASP A 64 4.05 -5.16 -3.14
CA ASP A 64 4.68 -3.84 -3.18
C ASP A 64 3.65 -2.84 -2.64
N MET A 65 3.48 -2.91 -1.33
CA MET A 65 2.49 -2.08 -0.63
C MET A 65 2.78 -0.59 -0.83
N ASN A 66 4.06 -0.22 -0.96
CA ASN A 66 4.47 1.16 -1.24
C ASN A 66 3.96 1.71 -2.59
N HIS A 67 3.67 0.85 -3.57
CA HIS A 67 3.05 1.22 -4.84
C HIS A 67 1.54 0.93 -4.89
N GLY A 68 0.91 0.67 -3.74
CA GLY A 68 -0.53 0.41 -3.64
C GLY A 68 -0.94 -0.97 -4.15
N TYR A 69 0.01 -1.89 -4.30
CA TYR A 69 -0.32 -3.30 -4.41
C TYR A 69 -0.73 -3.81 -3.02
N GLY A 70 -1.57 -4.84 -2.99
CA GLY A 70 -1.97 -5.46 -1.73
C GLY A 70 -0.79 -6.12 -1.02
N ALA A 71 -0.95 -6.42 0.26
CA ALA A 71 -0.07 -7.35 0.93
C ALA A 71 -0.09 -8.70 0.22
N TYR A 72 1.07 -9.34 0.10
CA TYR A 72 1.20 -10.66 -0.51
C TYR A 72 2.35 -11.45 0.13
N PRO A 73 2.15 -12.72 0.53
CA PRO A 73 0.90 -13.48 0.40
C PRO A 73 -0.19 -12.96 1.34
N GLN A 74 -1.43 -13.36 1.05
CA GLN A 74 -2.55 -13.19 1.96
C GLN A 74 -2.78 -14.53 2.65
N VAL A 75 -2.50 -14.61 3.94
CA VAL A 75 -2.67 -15.78 4.80
C VAL A 75 -3.81 -15.49 5.78
N PRO A 76 -5.00 -16.11 5.61
CA PRO A 76 -6.15 -15.86 6.46
C PRO A 76 -5.83 -16.01 7.97
N CYS A 77 -6.24 -15.01 8.75
CA CYS A 77 -6.05 -14.96 10.20
C CYS A 77 -4.58 -15.09 10.66
N LEU A 78 -3.62 -14.69 9.82
CA LEU A 78 -2.23 -14.59 10.23
C LEU A 78 -2.06 -13.50 11.29
N ASN A 79 -1.55 -13.90 12.45
CA ASN A 79 -1.19 -13.01 13.55
C ASN A 79 0.28 -13.21 13.87
N VAL A 80 1.08 -12.14 13.78
CA VAL A 80 2.51 -12.16 14.13
C VAL A 80 2.73 -11.19 15.27
N LYS A 81 3.34 -11.66 16.35
CA LYS A 81 3.70 -10.87 17.52
C LYS A 81 5.15 -11.11 17.90
N PHE A 82 5.88 -10.05 18.24
CA PHE A 82 7.25 -10.15 18.74
C PHE A 82 7.68 -8.90 19.48
N ASP A 83 8.68 -9.04 20.34
CA ASP A 83 9.30 -7.95 21.08
C ASP A 83 10.61 -7.52 20.41
N ILE A 84 10.88 -6.21 20.40
CA ILE A 84 12.12 -5.62 19.91
C ILE A 84 12.77 -4.79 21.02
N TYR A 85 14.06 -5.03 21.27
CA TYR A 85 14.92 -4.14 22.04
C TYR A 85 15.80 -3.27 21.13
N LEU A 86 15.62 -1.95 21.14
CA LEU A 86 16.44 -0.99 20.39
C LEU A 86 17.02 0.08 21.31
N PRO A 87 18.34 0.07 21.56
CA PRO A 87 18.98 1.13 22.32
C PRO A 87 18.74 2.52 21.71
N TYR A 88 18.62 3.56 22.52
CA TYR A 88 18.37 4.93 22.04
C TYR A 88 19.35 5.37 20.94
N ARG A 89 20.63 5.04 21.10
CA ARG A 89 21.66 5.32 20.09
C ARG A 89 21.30 4.75 18.71
N VAL A 90 20.77 3.53 18.67
CA VAL A 90 20.38 2.86 17.42
C VAL A 90 19.15 3.54 16.83
N GLN A 91 18.17 3.90 17.67
CA GLN A 91 16.99 4.66 17.23
C GLN A 91 17.38 6.00 16.60
N SER A 92 18.28 6.74 17.24
CA SER A 92 18.83 8.01 16.75
C SER A 92 19.56 7.87 15.41
N GLU A 93 20.34 6.80 15.25
CA GLU A 93 21.04 6.50 14.00
C GLU A 93 20.04 6.22 12.86
N ILE A 94 19.02 5.40 13.13
CA ILE A 94 17.97 5.06 12.15
C ILE A 94 17.20 6.30 11.71
N LEU A 95 16.83 7.16 12.66
CA LEU A 95 16.04 8.36 12.38
C LEU A 95 16.86 9.55 11.89
N ASN A 96 18.20 9.48 12.00
CA ASN A 96 19.12 10.60 11.81
C ASN A 96 18.75 11.81 12.70
N GLU A 97 18.45 11.54 13.96
CA GLU A 97 18.05 12.50 14.99
C GLU A 97 18.94 12.36 16.22
N SER A 98 18.83 13.28 17.18
CA SER A 98 19.59 13.19 18.45
C SER A 98 18.86 12.36 19.50
N ASP A 99 19.59 11.70 20.42
CA ASP A 99 18.99 10.93 21.52
C ASP A 99 17.99 11.77 22.34
N SER A 100 18.30 13.06 22.55
CA SER A 100 17.45 13.99 23.31
C SER A 100 16.15 14.37 22.62
N THR A 101 16.00 14.12 21.32
CA THR A 101 14.81 14.44 20.53
C THR A 101 13.92 13.23 20.27
N LEU A 102 14.33 12.03 20.68
CA LEU A 102 13.55 10.81 20.51
C LEU A 102 12.25 10.88 21.31
N LEU A 103 11.12 10.76 20.59
CA LEU A 103 9.78 10.78 21.20
C LEU A 103 9.28 9.39 21.59
N THR A 104 10.03 8.32 21.29
CA THR A 104 9.70 6.96 21.78
C THR A 104 9.77 6.86 23.30
N LYS A 105 10.80 7.48 23.91
CA LYS A 105 11.12 7.43 25.35
C LYS A 105 11.11 6.00 25.94
N SER A 106 11.42 5.02 25.11
CA SER A 106 11.63 3.63 25.50
C SER A 106 12.61 2.97 24.53
N GLU A 107 13.22 1.88 24.99
CA GLU A 107 14.06 0.98 24.19
C GLU A 107 13.36 -0.35 23.91
N ASN A 108 12.16 -0.59 24.46
CA ASN A 108 11.45 -1.86 24.34
C ASN A 108 10.12 -1.64 23.63
N PHE A 109 9.88 -2.43 22.60
CA PHE A 109 8.69 -2.32 21.76
C PHE A 109 8.08 -3.70 21.57
N ARG A 110 6.76 -3.75 21.42
CA ARG A 110 6.06 -4.95 20.96
C ARG A 110 5.34 -4.65 19.67
N VAL A 111 5.55 -5.51 18.68
CA VAL A 111 4.95 -5.40 17.35
C VAL A 111 3.87 -6.44 17.21
N TYR A 112 2.74 -6.03 16.68
CA TYR A 112 1.62 -6.87 16.31
C TYR A 112 1.31 -6.65 14.84
N ILE A 113 1.19 -7.73 14.06
CA ILE A 113 0.79 -7.70 12.66
C ILE A 113 -0.38 -8.66 12.50
N PHE A 114 -1.50 -8.14 12.01
CA PHE A 114 -2.76 -8.85 11.86
C PHE A 114 -3.16 -8.84 10.40
N GLU A 115 -3.46 -10.01 9.85
CA GLU A 115 -4.19 -10.14 8.61
C GLU A 115 -5.69 -10.26 8.89
N THR A 116 -6.43 -9.19 8.59
CA THR A 116 -7.87 -9.11 8.80
C THR A 116 -8.62 -9.46 7.51
N PHE A 117 -9.95 -9.53 7.60
CA PHE A 117 -10.81 -9.70 6.43
C PHE A 117 -10.62 -8.60 5.36
N TYR A 118 -10.33 -7.36 5.76
CA TYR A 118 -10.18 -6.26 4.81
C TYR A 118 -8.72 -6.09 4.35
N GLY A 119 -7.75 -6.42 5.19
CA GLY A 119 -6.33 -6.32 4.86
C GLY A 119 -5.44 -6.32 6.10
N MET A 120 -4.20 -5.84 5.94
CA MET A 120 -3.23 -5.80 7.03
C MET A 120 -3.51 -4.64 7.98
N ALA A 121 -3.47 -4.92 9.28
CA ALA A 121 -3.38 -3.93 10.35
C ALA A 121 -2.19 -4.28 11.24
N SER A 122 -1.50 -3.26 11.75
CA SER A 122 -0.35 -3.49 12.62
C SER A 122 -0.29 -2.44 13.71
N TYR A 123 0.28 -2.83 14.85
CA TYR A 123 0.47 -1.94 15.98
C TYR A 123 1.88 -2.07 16.53
N VAL A 124 2.44 -0.94 16.96
CA VAL A 124 3.69 -0.89 17.70
C VAL A 124 3.40 -0.31 19.08
N GLU A 125 3.43 -1.16 20.09
CA GLU A 125 3.30 -0.80 21.50
C GLU A 125 4.65 -0.39 22.07
N VAL A 126 4.67 0.73 22.79
CA VAL A 126 5.83 1.22 23.54
C VAL A 126 5.80 0.60 24.94
N LEU A 127 6.66 -0.40 25.17
CA LEU A 127 6.75 -1.08 26.46
C LEU A 127 7.46 -0.17 27.48
N ASN A 128 7.02 -0.20 28.74
CA ASN A 128 7.55 0.65 29.81
C ASN A 128 7.52 2.16 29.44
N CYS A 129 6.47 2.59 28.75
CA CYS A 129 6.34 3.96 28.26
C CYS A 129 6.43 5.00 29.38
N GLN A 130 7.03 6.15 29.05
CA GLN A 130 7.07 7.33 29.90
C GLN A 130 6.06 8.38 29.45
N GLU A 131 5.81 9.39 30.29
CA GLU A 131 4.94 10.51 29.91
C GLU A 131 5.48 11.22 28.65
N GLY A 132 4.60 11.44 27.68
CA GLY A 132 4.94 12.02 26.39
C GLY A 132 5.69 11.07 25.43
N SER A 133 5.59 9.75 25.63
CA SER A 133 5.95 8.77 24.60
C SER A 133 4.98 8.87 23.42
N SER A 134 5.47 8.68 22.19
CA SER A 134 4.68 8.68 20.95
C SER A 134 4.73 7.31 20.27
N GLY A 135 3.56 6.74 20.03
CA GLY A 135 3.41 5.45 19.35
C GLY A 135 3.69 5.53 17.85
N SER A 136 3.29 6.63 17.22
CA SER A 136 3.58 6.96 15.82
C SER A 136 5.08 7.06 15.57
N TYR A 137 5.80 7.68 16.50
CA TYR A 137 7.25 7.77 16.43
C TYR A 137 7.90 6.38 16.61
N ALA A 138 7.35 5.53 17.48
CA ALA A 138 7.79 4.14 17.61
C ALA A 138 7.56 3.33 16.34
N VAL A 139 6.41 3.48 15.67
CA VAL A 139 6.15 2.86 14.36
C VAL A 139 7.21 3.23 13.34
N ARG A 140 7.61 4.52 13.24
CA ARG A 140 8.65 4.97 12.31
C ARG A 140 9.99 4.28 12.60
N VAL A 141 10.41 4.24 13.87
CA VAL A 141 11.65 3.56 14.29
C VAL A 141 11.62 2.08 13.92
N ILE A 142 10.54 1.38 14.27
CA ILE A 142 10.41 -0.06 14.03
C ILE A 142 10.35 -0.39 12.54
N ARG A 143 9.61 0.39 11.76
CA ARG A 143 9.51 0.24 10.30
C ARG A 143 10.89 0.34 9.64
N ASP A 144 11.62 1.41 9.94
CA ASP A 144 12.93 1.67 9.32
C ASP A 144 13.98 0.67 9.81
N PHE A 145 13.89 0.24 11.07
CA PHE A 145 14.71 -0.86 11.62
C PHE A 145 14.47 -2.17 10.86
N LEU A 146 13.23 -2.65 10.81
CA LEU A 146 12.87 -3.93 10.20
C LEU A 146 13.19 -3.95 8.71
N ASP A 147 12.89 -2.89 7.97
CA ASP A 147 13.29 -2.74 6.57
C ASP A 147 14.81 -2.89 6.40
N SER A 148 15.60 -2.25 7.26
CA SER A 148 17.06 -2.33 7.22
C SER A 148 17.60 -3.72 7.55
N GLU A 149 17.00 -4.43 8.51
CA GLU A 149 17.46 -5.76 8.94
C GLU A 149 17.09 -6.84 7.93
N PHE A 150 15.85 -6.83 7.39
CA PHE A 150 15.42 -7.80 6.38
C PHE A 150 16.20 -7.69 5.07
N LYS A 151 16.75 -6.51 4.75
CA LYS A 151 17.68 -6.33 3.62
C LYS A 151 19.03 -7.04 3.82
N LYS A 152 19.44 -7.32 5.07
CA LYS A 152 20.72 -7.98 5.41
C LYS A 152 20.60 -9.50 5.53
N ILE A 153 19.39 -10.02 5.70
CA ILE A 153 19.13 -11.44 5.89
C ILE A 153 19.06 -12.14 4.53
N ASP A 154 19.76 -13.28 4.41
CA ASP A 154 19.56 -14.22 3.30
C ASP A 154 18.26 -15.00 3.55
N THR A 155 17.20 -14.52 2.92
CA THR A 155 15.83 -15.03 2.97
C THR A 155 15.11 -14.63 1.68
N PHE A 156 14.04 -15.36 1.33
CA PHE A 156 13.13 -14.97 0.25
C PHE A 156 12.09 -13.93 0.70
N LEU A 157 12.10 -13.51 1.97
CA LEU A 157 11.24 -12.44 2.47
C LEU A 157 11.88 -11.06 2.34
N PHE A 158 11.04 -10.02 2.30
CA PHE A 158 11.43 -8.65 2.61
C PHE A 158 10.33 -8.00 3.45
N PHE A 159 10.71 -7.03 4.28
CA PHE A 159 9.75 -6.28 5.07
C PHE A 159 9.07 -5.23 4.19
N ASP A 160 7.74 -5.26 4.13
CA ASP A 160 6.92 -4.39 3.29
C ASP A 160 5.93 -3.62 4.17
N PHE A 161 5.52 -2.45 3.69
CA PHE A 161 4.62 -1.59 4.43
C PHE A 161 3.90 -0.59 3.52
N LEU A 162 2.74 -0.12 3.97
CA LEU A 162 1.97 0.91 3.27
C LEU A 162 2.06 2.25 4.00
N GLY A 163 2.43 3.30 3.26
CA GLY A 163 2.37 4.68 3.75
C GLY A 163 0.94 5.24 3.72
N PRO A 164 0.48 6.01 4.72
CA PRO A 164 1.26 6.49 5.86
C PRO A 164 1.33 5.43 6.98
N SER A 165 2.55 4.95 7.24
CA SER A 165 2.89 4.17 8.43
C SER A 165 3.98 4.97 9.14
N PRO A 166 3.68 5.68 10.24
CA PRO A 166 2.47 5.55 11.07
C PRO A 166 1.17 6.10 10.49
N PHE A 167 0.06 5.50 10.94
CA PHE A 167 -1.26 6.13 10.94
C PHE A 167 -1.18 7.51 11.58
N HIS A 168 -1.98 8.47 11.12
CA HIS A 168 -1.89 9.87 11.54
C HIS A 168 -2.47 10.17 12.95
N ALA A 169 -2.30 9.24 13.89
CA ALA A 169 -2.66 9.42 15.29
C ALA A 169 -1.77 8.62 16.25
N ASP A 170 -1.53 9.19 17.43
CA ASP A 170 -0.98 8.53 18.60
C ASP A 170 -2.08 7.95 19.48
N PHE A 171 -1.96 6.68 19.86
CA PHE A 171 -2.97 5.99 20.66
C PHE A 171 -2.48 5.83 22.09
N LYS A 172 -3.35 6.15 23.05
CA LYS A 172 -3.09 5.96 24.49
C LYS A 172 -4.24 5.20 25.12
N LEU A 173 -3.93 4.25 26.00
CA LEU A 173 -4.91 3.52 26.78
C LEU A 173 -4.67 3.76 28.27
N ILE A 174 -5.70 4.20 28.97
CA ILE A 174 -5.66 4.51 30.40
C ILE A 174 -6.86 3.85 31.10
N SER A 175 -6.66 3.38 32.33
CA SER A 175 -7.76 2.92 33.17
C SER A 175 -8.65 4.13 33.51
N GLY A 176 -9.92 4.07 33.12
CA GLY A 176 -10.90 5.09 33.47
C GLY A 176 -11.38 4.92 34.92
N ASN A 177 -11.52 6.04 35.63
CA ASN A 177 -12.29 6.07 36.87
C ASN A 177 -13.75 6.36 36.53
N ASP A 178 -14.68 5.57 37.07
CA ASP A 178 -16.12 5.82 36.98
C ASP A 178 -16.70 5.91 35.56
N ILE A 179 -16.17 5.15 34.60
CA ILE A 179 -16.77 5.04 33.26
C ILE A 179 -17.81 3.90 33.21
N GLU A 180 -19.02 4.20 32.74
CA GLU A 180 -20.11 3.21 32.62
C GLU A 180 -19.90 2.27 31.44
N ASN A 181 -19.41 2.78 30.31
CA ASN A 181 -19.15 1.99 29.10
C ASN A 181 -17.86 1.16 29.24
N LYS A 182 -17.80 0.04 28.54
CA LYS A 182 -16.62 -0.86 28.51
C LYS A 182 -15.36 -0.09 28.09
N ILE A 183 -15.46 0.66 27.00
CA ILE A 183 -14.42 1.54 26.45
C ILE A 183 -15.06 2.87 26.04
N THR A 184 -14.36 3.97 26.24
CA THR A 184 -14.65 5.27 25.62
C THR A 184 -13.38 5.80 24.95
N MET A 185 -13.57 6.66 23.94
CA MET A 185 -12.46 7.30 23.22
C MET A 185 -12.70 8.81 23.17
N GLU A 186 -11.65 9.58 23.44
CA GLU A 186 -11.56 11.01 23.17
C GLU A 186 -10.53 11.26 22.07
N ARG A 187 -10.92 12.00 21.02
CA ARG A 187 -10.01 12.47 19.95
C ARG A 187 -9.56 13.89 20.26
N ILE A 188 -8.27 14.09 20.49
CA ILE A 188 -7.64 15.40 20.67
C ILE A 188 -6.96 15.78 19.35
N LYS A 189 -7.54 16.76 18.64
CA LYS A 189 -6.99 17.22 17.34
C LYS A 189 -5.75 18.07 17.57
N ILE A 190 -4.61 17.63 17.02
CA ILE A 190 -3.32 18.33 17.15
C ILE A 190 -2.73 18.50 15.75
N LYS A 191 -1.98 19.58 15.53
CA LYS A 191 -1.31 19.80 14.25
C LYS A 191 -0.27 18.68 14.01
N GLY A 192 -0.52 17.86 13.00
CA GLY A 192 0.38 16.77 12.59
C GLY A 192 -0.26 15.41 12.83
N TYR A 193 -0.21 14.93 14.07
CA TYR A 193 -0.80 13.65 14.49
C TYR A 193 -1.82 13.93 15.57
N ASP A 194 -3.03 13.39 15.41
CA ASP A 194 -4.04 13.45 16.45
C ASP A 194 -3.66 12.56 17.63
N GLU A 195 -4.27 12.79 18.78
CA GLU A 195 -4.16 11.87 19.92
C GLU A 195 -5.51 11.21 20.17
N LEU A 196 -5.53 9.88 20.18
CA LEU A 196 -6.70 9.07 20.50
C LEU A 196 -6.53 8.47 21.90
N LEU A 197 -7.28 9.01 22.84
CA LEU A 197 -7.25 8.64 24.24
C LEU A 197 -8.38 7.66 24.55
N PHE A 198 -8.02 6.39 24.72
CA PHE A 198 -8.92 5.33 25.14
C PHE A 198 -8.94 5.21 26.65
N ASN A 199 -10.14 5.22 27.23
CA ASN A 199 -10.38 4.92 28.63
C ASN A 199 -11.18 3.61 28.72
N TYR A 200 -10.71 2.64 29.51
CA TYR A 200 -11.42 1.37 29.72
C TYR A 200 -11.91 1.22 31.17
N ASN A 201 -13.01 0.50 31.34
CA ASN A 201 -13.55 0.19 32.66
C ASN A 201 -12.78 -0.99 33.25
N PRO A 202 -12.00 -0.81 34.34
CA PRO A 202 -11.18 -1.89 34.90
C PRO A 202 -11.99 -3.07 35.45
N ASN A 203 -13.30 -2.92 35.65
CA ASN A 203 -14.17 -4.02 36.07
C ASN A 203 -14.60 -4.94 34.92
N CYS A 204 -14.39 -4.53 33.66
CA CYS A 204 -14.78 -5.28 32.47
C CYS A 204 -13.66 -6.16 31.90
N PHE A 205 -12.44 -6.02 32.40
CA PHE A 205 -11.25 -6.68 31.86
C PHE A 205 -10.40 -7.29 32.97
N ALA A 206 -9.69 -8.36 32.65
CA ALA A 206 -8.82 -9.03 33.62
C ALA A 206 -7.51 -8.27 33.87
N SER A 207 -7.05 -7.49 32.88
CA SER A 207 -5.79 -6.72 32.94
C SER A 207 -5.74 -5.61 31.89
N ASP A 208 -4.74 -4.73 31.98
CA ASP A 208 -4.44 -3.73 30.95
C ASP A 208 -4.13 -4.37 29.59
N GLU A 209 -3.52 -5.56 29.57
CA GLU A 209 -3.24 -6.29 28.33
C GLU A 209 -4.51 -6.83 27.68
N ASP A 210 -5.43 -7.35 28.49
CA ASP A 210 -6.74 -7.84 28.05
C ASP A 210 -7.57 -6.70 27.44
N ALA A 211 -7.52 -5.51 28.06
CA ALA A 211 -8.13 -4.30 27.51
C ALA A 211 -7.47 -3.86 26.19
N LEU A 212 -6.14 -3.93 26.10
CA LEU A 212 -5.39 -3.57 24.89
C LEU A 212 -5.70 -4.52 23.72
N SER A 213 -5.70 -5.84 23.96
CA SER A 213 -6.06 -6.83 22.95
C SER A 213 -7.46 -6.61 22.42
N HIS A 214 -8.43 -6.33 23.29
CA HIS A 214 -9.79 -6.02 22.87
C HIS A 214 -9.87 -4.73 22.03
N ILE A 215 -9.09 -3.69 22.36
CA ILE A 215 -9.03 -2.48 21.52
C ILE A 215 -8.46 -2.80 20.14
N PHE A 216 -7.44 -3.64 20.03
CA PHE A 216 -6.91 -4.03 18.72
C PHE A 216 -7.97 -4.78 17.90
N GLU A 217 -8.74 -5.68 18.51
CA GLU A 217 -9.85 -6.36 17.83
C GLU A 217 -10.87 -5.37 17.24
N GLU A 218 -11.30 -4.39 18.04
CA GLU A 218 -12.26 -3.36 17.60
C GLU A 218 -11.67 -2.47 16.50
N LEU A 219 -10.40 -2.05 16.64
CA LEU A 219 -9.73 -1.17 15.68
C LEU A 219 -9.32 -1.87 14.39
N ASN A 220 -9.04 -3.17 14.42
CA ASN A 220 -8.48 -3.93 13.30
C ASN A 220 -9.31 -3.78 12.03
N THR A 221 -10.64 -3.86 12.16
CA THR A 221 -11.58 -3.72 11.05
C THR A 221 -11.47 -2.35 10.39
N GLU A 222 -11.53 -1.28 11.17
CA GLU A 222 -11.51 0.08 10.63
C GLU A 222 -10.12 0.46 10.12
N LEU A 223 -9.05 0.08 10.84
CA LEU A 223 -7.67 0.41 10.48
C LEU A 223 -7.24 -0.33 9.21
N SER A 224 -7.53 -1.62 9.09
CA SER A 224 -7.24 -2.37 7.87
C SER A 224 -8.02 -1.82 6.68
N TYR A 225 -9.30 -1.44 6.86
CA TYR A 225 -10.08 -0.81 5.80
C TYR A 225 -9.53 0.55 5.39
N PHE A 226 -9.12 1.38 6.35
CA PHE A 226 -8.42 2.64 6.07
C PHE A 226 -7.20 2.39 5.16
N TYR A 227 -6.37 1.39 5.48
CA TYR A 227 -5.21 1.06 4.65
C TYR A 227 -5.57 0.49 3.27
N VAL A 228 -6.71 -0.19 3.10
CA VAL A 228 -7.21 -0.57 1.77
C VAL A 228 -7.50 0.68 0.92
N LEU A 229 -8.14 1.70 1.49
CA LEU A 229 -8.43 2.96 0.80
C LEU A 229 -7.14 3.65 0.36
N VAL A 230 -6.17 3.75 1.28
CA VAL A 230 -4.86 4.34 1.01
C VAL A 230 -4.13 3.56 -0.10
N SER A 231 -4.10 2.23 -0.03
CA SER A 231 -3.48 1.36 -1.05
C SER A 231 -4.11 1.60 -2.43
N ALA A 232 -5.44 1.66 -2.50
CA ALA A 232 -6.15 1.94 -3.74
C ALA A 232 -5.80 3.33 -4.31
N LYS A 233 -5.74 4.36 -3.46
CA LYS A 233 -5.34 5.71 -3.86
C LYS A 233 -3.91 5.78 -4.39
N VAL A 234 -2.96 5.18 -3.68
CA VAL A 234 -1.55 5.12 -4.11
C VAL A 234 -1.41 4.39 -5.44
N ARG A 235 -2.11 3.26 -5.62
CA ARG A 235 -2.11 2.51 -6.88
C ARG A 235 -2.63 3.35 -8.04
N LEU A 236 -3.75 4.05 -7.85
CA LEU A 236 -4.31 4.93 -8.89
C LEU A 236 -3.34 6.07 -9.22
N MET A 237 -2.66 6.64 -8.21
CA MET A 237 -1.65 7.69 -8.43
C MET A 237 -0.51 7.20 -9.34
N TYR A 238 0.11 6.06 -9.03
CA TYR A 238 1.19 5.51 -9.86
C TYR A 238 0.72 5.10 -11.27
N ARG A 239 -0.49 4.52 -11.37
CA ARG A 239 -1.10 4.21 -12.68
C ARG A 239 -1.33 5.46 -13.53
N TRP A 240 -1.71 6.56 -12.90
CA TRP A 240 -1.89 7.84 -13.57
C TRP A 240 -0.56 8.45 -13.99
N GLU A 241 0.44 8.45 -13.10
CA GLU A 241 1.80 8.89 -13.42
C GLU A 241 2.38 8.11 -14.62
N ASP A 242 2.15 6.80 -14.69
CA ASP A 242 2.51 5.95 -15.83
C ASP A 242 1.87 6.39 -17.16
N ILE A 243 0.66 6.96 -17.11
CA ILE A 243 -0.04 7.51 -18.29
C ILE A 243 0.57 8.85 -18.67
N GLU A 244 0.82 9.74 -17.69
CA GLU A 244 1.43 11.05 -17.90
C GLU A 244 2.85 10.95 -18.46
N ASN A 245 3.65 10.02 -17.93
CA ASN A 245 4.99 9.73 -18.42
C ASN A 245 4.98 9.27 -19.88
N ASP A 246 4.05 8.38 -20.26
CA ASP A 246 3.90 7.96 -21.66
C ASP A 246 3.38 9.09 -22.56
N LEU A 247 2.52 9.97 -22.04
CA LEU A 247 2.06 11.15 -22.78
C LEU A 247 3.21 12.14 -23.02
N ASN A 248 4.06 12.39 -22.02
CA ASN A 248 5.28 13.18 -22.16
C ASN A 248 6.23 12.56 -23.20
N ASN A 249 6.34 11.23 -23.24
CA ASN A 249 7.10 10.54 -24.28
C ASN A 249 6.55 10.80 -25.69
N ILE A 250 5.24 10.96 -25.87
CA ILE A 250 4.66 11.35 -27.18
C ILE A 250 5.11 12.76 -27.57
N PHE A 251 5.08 13.73 -26.65
CA PHE A 251 5.53 15.10 -26.92
C PHE A 251 7.01 15.13 -27.35
N LEU A 252 7.89 14.42 -26.65
CA LEU A 252 9.32 14.32 -27.02
C LEU A 252 9.54 13.67 -28.39
N LEU A 253 8.66 12.74 -28.79
CA LEU A 253 8.67 12.13 -30.12
C LEU A 253 8.06 13.04 -31.20
N GLU A 254 7.38 14.12 -30.86
CA GLU A 254 6.92 15.15 -31.82
C GLU A 254 8.04 16.12 -32.21
N GLU A 255 8.94 16.45 -31.28
CA GLU A 255 10.02 17.41 -31.52
C GLU A 255 11.08 16.87 -32.51
N ASN A 256 11.24 15.53 -32.58
CA ASN A 256 12.19 14.87 -33.46
C ASN A 256 11.55 14.45 -34.81
N LYS A 257 11.95 15.11 -35.90
CA LYS A 257 11.33 14.99 -37.24
C LYS A 257 11.56 13.65 -37.99
N ASN A 258 10.51 13.26 -38.73
CA ASN A 258 10.47 12.60 -40.05
C ASN A 258 11.16 11.24 -40.28
N SER A 259 11.18 10.34 -39.29
CA SER A 259 11.52 8.94 -39.55
C SER A 259 10.29 8.03 -39.46
N VAL A 260 10.20 7.06 -40.38
CA VAL A 260 9.20 5.98 -40.36
C VAL A 260 9.30 5.16 -39.07
N SER A 261 10.49 5.00 -38.50
CA SER A 261 10.67 4.30 -37.21
C SER A 261 10.05 5.06 -36.04
N VAL A 262 10.16 6.40 -36.03
CA VAL A 262 9.55 7.29 -35.03
C VAL A 262 8.03 7.20 -35.13
N PHE A 263 7.49 7.12 -36.35
CA PHE A 263 6.06 6.93 -36.60
C PHE A 263 5.52 5.63 -35.96
N PHE A 264 6.14 4.47 -36.24
CA PHE A 264 5.70 3.19 -35.66
C PHE A 264 5.84 3.17 -34.14
N ARG A 265 6.92 3.75 -33.61
CA ARG A 265 7.12 3.89 -32.16
C ARG A 265 6.01 4.72 -31.54
N ARG A 266 5.63 5.84 -32.16
CA ARG A 266 4.54 6.70 -31.70
C ARG A 266 3.20 5.98 -31.68
N LYS A 267 2.85 5.25 -32.75
CA LYS A 267 1.62 4.44 -32.80
C LYS A 267 1.59 3.39 -31.67
N LYS A 268 2.71 2.74 -31.39
CA LYS A 268 2.82 1.78 -30.29
C LYS A 268 2.57 2.44 -28.93
N VAL A 269 3.13 3.63 -28.69
CA VAL A 269 2.94 4.38 -27.44
C VAL A 269 1.49 4.85 -27.30
N ILE A 270 0.89 5.44 -28.35
CA ILE A 270 -0.53 5.85 -28.34
C ILE A 270 -1.45 4.69 -27.97
N ASN A 271 -1.29 3.54 -28.64
CA ASN A 271 -2.10 2.36 -28.35
C ASN A 271 -1.90 1.86 -26.91
N ALA A 272 -0.67 1.95 -26.39
CA ALA A 272 -0.38 1.59 -24.99
C ALA A 272 -1.06 2.54 -24.02
N ILE A 273 -1.02 3.86 -24.26
CA ILE A 273 -1.70 4.87 -23.43
C ILE A 273 -3.21 4.64 -23.45
N LEU A 274 -3.82 4.48 -24.63
CA LEU A 274 -5.27 4.22 -24.73
C LEU A 274 -5.66 2.99 -23.91
N LYS A 275 -4.88 1.90 -24.00
CA LYS A 275 -5.09 0.71 -23.18
C LYS A 275 -4.96 1.01 -21.68
N LYS A 276 -3.92 1.75 -21.26
CA LYS A 276 -3.72 2.16 -19.86
C LYS A 276 -4.89 3.02 -19.35
N ILE A 277 -5.38 3.98 -20.13
CA ILE A 277 -6.54 4.81 -19.80
C ILE A 277 -7.79 3.96 -19.55
N TRP A 278 -8.03 2.95 -20.40
CA TRP A 278 -9.17 2.04 -20.23
C TRP A 278 -9.05 1.17 -18.97
N ILE A 279 -7.85 0.64 -18.71
CA ILE A 279 -7.58 -0.13 -17.48
C ILE A 279 -7.79 0.76 -16.25
N PHE A 280 -7.19 1.95 -16.24
CA PHE A 280 -7.33 2.93 -15.17
C PHE A 280 -8.79 3.27 -14.90
N LYS A 281 -9.57 3.57 -15.94
CA LYS A 281 -11.01 3.86 -15.81
C LYS A 281 -11.78 2.67 -15.21
N SER A 282 -11.46 1.45 -15.62
CA SER A 282 -12.06 0.24 -15.05
C SER A 282 -11.72 0.11 -13.56
N GLU A 283 -10.48 0.36 -13.18
CA GLU A 283 -10.02 0.32 -11.78
C GLU A 283 -10.73 1.38 -10.92
N VAL A 284 -10.87 2.62 -11.40
CA VAL A 284 -11.60 3.70 -10.69
C VAL A 284 -13.05 3.31 -10.42
N ILE A 285 -13.73 2.74 -11.41
CA ILE A 285 -15.13 2.28 -11.28
C ILE A 285 -15.22 1.13 -10.28
N SER A 286 -14.33 0.13 -10.39
CA SER A 286 -14.30 -1.01 -9.49
C SER A 286 -14.01 -0.59 -8.05
N SER A 287 -13.02 0.30 -7.83
CA SER A 287 -12.64 0.81 -6.51
C SER A 287 -13.84 1.48 -5.84
N SER A 288 -14.52 2.39 -6.54
CA SER A 288 -15.70 3.09 -6.01
C SER A 288 -16.82 2.12 -5.59
N GLY A 289 -16.99 1.02 -6.34
CA GLY A 289 -17.96 -0.03 -6.01
C GLY A 289 -17.57 -0.80 -4.75
N SER A 290 -16.33 -1.27 -4.68
CA SER A 290 -15.78 -2.00 -3.52
C SER A 290 -15.78 -1.14 -2.25
N GLU A 291 -15.39 0.12 -2.34
CA GLU A 291 -15.41 1.08 -1.24
C GLU A 291 -16.81 1.22 -0.64
N LYS A 292 -17.83 1.40 -1.49
CA LYS A 292 -19.21 1.51 -1.00
C LYS A 292 -19.69 0.22 -0.30
N ILE A 293 -19.39 -0.95 -0.88
CA ILE A 293 -19.78 -2.24 -0.31
C ILE A 293 -19.10 -2.44 1.05
N ASN A 294 -17.80 -2.18 1.13
CA ASN A 294 -17.02 -2.37 2.34
C ASN A 294 -17.44 -1.37 3.42
N TYR A 295 -17.58 -0.09 3.09
CA TYR A 295 -18.09 0.94 4.00
C TYR A 295 -19.46 0.55 4.58
N ASP A 296 -20.39 0.12 3.72
CA ASP A 296 -21.72 -0.29 4.15
C ASP A 296 -21.67 -1.55 5.03
N SER A 297 -20.75 -2.47 4.74
CA SER A 297 -20.57 -3.69 5.54
C SER A 297 -20.05 -3.43 6.96
N ILE A 298 -19.22 -2.38 7.13
CA ILE A 298 -18.62 -1.98 8.42
C ILE A 298 -19.60 -1.09 9.19
N TYR A 299 -20.10 -0.01 8.59
CA TYR A 299 -20.75 1.08 9.32
C TYR A 299 -22.29 1.05 9.31
N LYS A 300 -22.94 0.31 8.40
CA LYS A 300 -24.42 0.32 8.31
C LYS A 300 -25.11 -0.84 9.04
N ARG A 301 -24.36 -1.84 9.49
CA ARG A 301 -24.88 -2.87 10.39
C ARG A 301 -24.87 -2.28 11.80
N GLY A 302 -25.93 -1.55 12.16
CA GLY A 302 -25.96 -0.80 13.43
C GLY A 302 -25.74 -1.70 14.65
N GLY A 303 -25.18 -1.14 15.72
CA GLY A 303 -24.92 -1.84 16.99
C GLY A 303 -23.52 -1.62 17.54
N ASP A 304 -22.56 -1.24 16.69
CA ASP A 304 -21.15 -1.17 17.05
C ASP A 304 -20.68 0.26 17.36
N VAL A 305 -19.64 0.37 18.18
CA VAL A 305 -18.93 1.62 18.47
C VAL A 305 -17.78 1.74 17.46
N PHE A 306 -17.80 2.78 16.64
CA PHE A 306 -16.75 3.03 15.66
C PHE A 306 -15.81 4.12 16.17
N PHE A 307 -14.50 3.83 16.18
CA PHE A 307 -13.47 4.72 16.70
C PHE A 307 -12.76 5.50 15.60
N LEU A 308 -12.60 4.90 14.41
CA LEU A 308 -11.82 5.48 13.31
C LEU A 308 -12.67 5.93 12.11
N GLN A 309 -13.99 5.86 12.20
CA GLN A 309 -14.91 6.22 11.11
C GLN A 309 -14.63 7.61 10.52
N GLU A 310 -14.35 8.62 11.36
CA GLU A 310 -14.03 9.97 10.87
C GLU A 310 -12.78 9.99 9.98
N PHE A 311 -11.75 9.19 10.29
CA PHE A 311 -10.54 9.10 9.46
C PHE A 311 -10.82 8.37 8.15
N VAL A 312 -11.69 7.37 8.16
CA VAL A 312 -12.14 6.66 6.96
C VAL A 312 -12.97 7.58 6.07
N ASP A 313 -13.89 8.35 6.64
CA ASP A 313 -14.70 9.34 5.93
C ASP A 313 -13.80 10.41 5.29
N GLU A 314 -12.84 10.97 6.04
CA GLU A 314 -11.85 11.92 5.54
C GLU A 314 -11.06 11.35 4.34
N GLU A 315 -10.62 10.08 4.41
CA GLU A 315 -9.88 9.46 3.31
C GLU A 315 -10.78 9.25 2.06
N ILE A 316 -12.04 8.85 2.24
CA ILE A 316 -13.03 8.70 1.15
C ILE A 316 -13.34 10.05 0.50
N GLU A 317 -13.44 11.13 1.28
CA GLU A 317 -13.70 12.48 0.77
C GLU A 317 -12.49 13.08 0.04
N SER A 318 -11.27 12.71 0.43
CA SER A 318 -10.00 13.22 -0.12
C SER A 318 -9.64 12.74 -1.54
N LYS A 319 -10.59 12.13 -2.27
CA LYS A 319 -10.33 11.51 -3.58
C LYS A 319 -9.79 12.48 -4.61
N TYR A 320 -8.70 12.09 -5.26
CA TYR A 320 -8.17 12.80 -6.41
C TYR A 320 -9.10 12.67 -7.61
N THR A 321 -9.37 13.80 -8.26
CA THR A 321 -10.07 13.85 -9.54
C THR A 321 -9.06 13.76 -10.66
N TYR A 322 -9.11 12.68 -11.44
CA TYR A 322 -8.21 12.47 -12.57
C TYR A 322 -8.84 12.96 -13.88
N PRO A 323 -8.14 13.74 -14.72
CA PRO A 323 -8.68 14.28 -15.98
C PRO A 323 -8.66 13.24 -17.11
N VAL A 324 -9.37 12.12 -16.89
CA VAL A 324 -9.39 10.95 -17.79
C VAL A 324 -9.93 11.32 -19.18
N SER A 325 -11.02 12.08 -19.23
CA SER A 325 -11.63 12.51 -20.50
C SER A 325 -10.71 13.43 -21.29
N ASP A 326 -10.16 14.47 -20.65
CA ASP A 326 -9.27 15.44 -21.30
C ASP A 326 -8.00 14.76 -21.80
N THR A 327 -7.41 13.87 -21.00
CA THR A 327 -6.22 13.10 -21.38
C THR A 327 -6.51 12.19 -22.57
N LYS A 328 -7.69 11.55 -22.61
CA LYS A 328 -8.11 10.76 -23.75
C LYS A 328 -8.27 11.63 -25.00
N GLU A 329 -8.89 12.79 -24.91
CA GLU A 329 -9.04 13.72 -26.04
C GLU A 329 -7.68 14.16 -26.61
N LEU A 330 -6.70 14.42 -25.74
CA LEU A 330 -5.32 14.71 -26.16
C LEU A 330 -4.69 13.54 -26.92
N VAL A 331 -4.87 12.31 -26.44
CA VAL A 331 -4.34 11.10 -27.10
C VAL A 331 -5.03 10.86 -28.44
N ASP A 332 -6.36 11.04 -28.51
CA ASP A 332 -7.17 10.93 -29.73
C ASP A 332 -6.75 12.00 -30.76
N PHE A 333 -6.38 13.21 -30.30
CA PHE A 333 -5.79 14.24 -31.17
C PHE A 333 -4.48 13.75 -31.81
N PHE A 334 -3.56 13.15 -31.04
CA PHE A 334 -2.32 12.59 -31.58
C PHE A 334 -2.57 11.41 -32.52
N GLU A 335 -3.56 10.56 -32.21
CA GLU A 335 -3.97 9.47 -33.09
C GLU A 335 -4.47 9.99 -34.45
N SER A 336 -5.37 10.98 -34.43
CA SER A 336 -5.96 11.58 -35.64
C SER A 336 -4.94 12.32 -36.52
N LYS A 337 -3.95 12.98 -35.91
CA LYS A 337 -2.83 13.61 -36.62
C LYS A 337 -1.95 12.57 -37.32
N ASN A 338 -1.71 11.44 -36.68
CA ASN A 338 -0.94 10.33 -37.25
C ASN A 338 -1.71 9.60 -38.35
N SER A 339 -3.02 9.37 -38.20
CA SER A 339 -3.83 8.68 -39.20
C SER A 339 -3.91 9.46 -40.52
N LYS A 340 -4.08 10.79 -40.47
CA LYS A 340 -4.02 11.66 -41.65
C LYS A 340 -2.66 11.60 -42.36
N SER A 341 -1.57 11.46 -41.59
CA SER A 341 -0.23 11.30 -42.16
C SER A 341 -0.04 9.95 -42.86
N ILE A 342 -0.64 8.87 -42.33
CA ILE A 342 -0.68 7.55 -42.99
C ILE A 342 -1.49 7.62 -44.27
N GLU A 343 -2.68 8.24 -44.23
CA GLU A 343 -3.56 8.34 -45.39
C GLU A 343 -2.84 9.03 -46.55
N LEU A 344 -2.11 10.12 -46.27
CA LEU A 344 -1.27 10.81 -47.25
C LEU A 344 -0.10 9.95 -47.73
N PHE A 345 0.57 9.20 -46.84
CA PHE A 345 1.70 8.33 -47.22
C PHE A 345 1.26 7.11 -48.04
N VAL A 346 0.15 6.46 -47.68
CA VAL A 346 -0.45 5.36 -48.42
C VAL A 346 -0.94 5.86 -49.77
N THR A 347 -1.57 7.04 -49.83
CA THR A 347 -1.95 7.67 -51.09
C THR A 347 -0.71 7.95 -51.96
N PHE A 348 0.38 8.44 -51.36
CA PHE A 348 1.65 8.66 -52.06
C PHE A 348 2.26 7.36 -52.59
N ILE A 349 2.36 6.30 -51.78
CA ILE A 349 2.85 4.98 -52.23
C ILE A 349 1.94 4.44 -53.34
N THR A 350 0.62 4.51 -53.17
CA THR A 350 -0.34 4.03 -54.17
C THR A 350 -0.21 4.80 -55.48
N ALA A 351 0.01 6.13 -55.42
CA ALA A 351 0.28 6.95 -56.58
C ALA A 351 1.62 6.61 -57.26
N VAL A 352 2.68 6.37 -56.48
CA VAL A 352 4.00 5.97 -56.99
C VAL A 352 3.93 4.59 -57.66
N VAL A 353 3.32 3.61 -57.00
CA VAL A 353 3.13 2.24 -57.55
C VAL A 353 2.24 2.28 -58.79
N GLY A 354 1.14 3.05 -58.77
CA GLY A 354 0.28 3.25 -59.92
C GLY A 354 1.00 3.92 -61.10
N GLY A 355 1.88 4.89 -60.83
CA GLY A 355 2.73 5.54 -61.84
C GLY A 355 3.79 4.60 -62.44
N ILE A 356 4.41 3.75 -61.62
CA ILE A 356 5.36 2.72 -62.09
C ILE A 356 4.63 1.69 -62.96
N ILE A 357 3.47 1.19 -62.53
CA ILE A 357 2.69 0.22 -63.31
C ILE A 357 2.21 0.85 -64.61
N GLY A 358 1.68 2.09 -64.55
CA GLY A 358 1.21 2.81 -65.74
C GLY A 358 2.31 3.11 -66.75
N SER A 359 3.52 3.46 -66.29
CA SER A 359 4.67 3.68 -67.16
C SER A 359 5.17 2.39 -67.81
N VAL A 360 5.21 1.28 -67.07
CA VAL A 360 5.56 -0.04 -67.62
C VAL A 360 4.53 -0.49 -68.67
N VAL A 361 3.25 -0.33 -68.39
CA VAL A 361 2.17 -0.65 -69.35
C VAL A 361 2.25 0.23 -70.60
N THR A 362 2.56 1.52 -70.43
CA THR A 362 2.73 2.45 -71.57
C THR A 362 3.92 2.04 -72.42
N VAL A 363 5.06 1.68 -71.82
CA VAL A 363 6.27 1.23 -72.55
C VAL A 363 6.08 -0.13 -73.22
N LEU A 364 5.19 -0.99 -72.71
CA LEU A 364 4.90 -2.29 -73.33
C LEU A 364 3.86 -2.22 -74.46
N ILE A 365 3.07 -1.14 -74.53
CA ILE A 365 2.01 -0.94 -75.54
C ILE A 365 2.43 0.10 -76.61
N SER A 366 3.50 0.85 -76.39
CA SER A 366 4.15 1.70 -77.41
C SER A 366 5.31 0.96 -78.06
#